data_AF-W7SZY2-F1
#
_entry.id   AF-W7SZY2-F1
#
_cell.length_a   1.000
_cell.length_b   1.000
_cell.length_c   1.000
_cell.angle_alpha   90.00
_cell.angle_beta   90.00
_cell.angle_gamma   90.00
#
_symmetry.space_group_name_H-M   'P 1'
#
loop_
_entity.id
_entity.type
_entity.pdbx_description
1 polymer ?
#
loop_
_entity_poly.entity_id
_entity_poly.type
_entity_poly.pdbx_seq_one_letter_code
_entity_poly.pdbx_strand_id
1 'polypeptide(L)'
;MVMMVASELLMIGPETFPVWRFYLAIFLMYAVGYPVGHTAAIGLFSKILGKRPQGYLMGVFGSAGSLARVIFPILGGHIAEQLSDNALFSSAAVFLSFSAFLLLLAREEVLHISQAEH
;
A
#
# COMPACT_ATOMS: atom_id res chain seq x y z
N MET A 1 -1.18 -7.69 0.04
CA MET A 1 -0.85 -8.99 0.68
C MET A 1 0.62 -9.09 1.08
N VAL A 2 1.61 -9.01 0.18
CA VAL A 2 3.05 -9.10 0.55
C VAL A 2 3.47 -8.05 1.60
N MET A 3 2.99 -6.80 1.46
CA MET A 3 3.30 -5.73 2.43
C MET A 3 2.66 -5.95 3.80
N MET A 4 1.50 -6.61 3.88
CA MET A 4 0.85 -6.93 5.16
C MET A 4 1.65 -7.95 5.94
N VAL A 5 2.06 -9.03 5.26
CA VAL A 5 2.90 -10.08 5.85
C VAL A 5 4.24 -9.50 6.32
N ALA A 6 4.83 -8.56 5.57
CA ALA A 6 6.04 -7.87 6.00
C ALA A 6 5.81 -7.00 7.25
N SER A 7 4.67 -6.31 7.36
CA SER A 7 4.31 -5.51 8.54
C SER A 7 4.05 -6.38 9.77
N GLU A 8 3.37 -7.52 9.62
CA GLU A 8 3.15 -8.49 10.70
C GLU A 8 4.46 -9.13 11.18
N LEU A 9 5.39 -9.40 10.27
CA LEU A 9 6.72 -9.93 10.60
C LEU A 9 7.53 -8.96 11.47
N LEU A 10 7.28 -7.66 11.36
CA LEU A 10 7.91 -6.59 12.14
C LEU A 10 7.22 -6.33 13.50
N MET A 11 6.05 -6.92 13.77
CA MET A 11 5.24 -6.67 14.97
C MET A 11 5.66 -7.50 16.21
N ILE A 12 6.56 -8.48 16.05
CA ILE A 12 7.08 -9.28 17.17
C ILE A 12 8.23 -8.51 17.83
N GLY A 13 8.02 -8.00 19.05
CA GLY A 13 8.83 -6.96 19.70
C GLY A 13 10.35 -7.18 19.85
N PRO A 14 11.08 -6.11 20.26
CA PRO A 14 12.52 -5.93 20.07
C PRO A 14 13.47 -6.83 20.87
N GLU A 15 12.96 -7.56 21.85
CA GLU A 15 13.77 -8.34 22.80
C GLU A 15 14.42 -9.59 22.17
N THR A 16 14.06 -9.97 20.93
CA THR A 16 14.57 -11.17 20.24
C THR A 16 14.74 -11.01 18.72
N PHE A 17 15.20 -9.85 18.21
CA PHE A 17 15.42 -9.71 16.76
C PHE A 17 16.78 -10.22 16.29
N PRO A 18 16.84 -11.28 15.47
CA PRO A 18 17.98 -11.52 14.61
C PRO A 18 17.88 -10.59 13.38
N VAL A 19 18.95 -9.83 13.14
CA VAL A 19 19.07 -8.80 12.08
C VAL A 19 18.59 -9.26 10.69
N TRP A 20 18.70 -10.56 10.38
CA TRP A 20 18.25 -11.11 9.10
C TRP A 20 16.74 -10.95 8.85
N ARG A 21 15.89 -10.99 9.88
CA ARG A 21 14.43 -10.86 9.74
C ARG A 21 14.03 -9.46 9.30
N PHE A 22 14.68 -8.45 9.86
CA PHE A 22 14.48 -7.05 9.49
C PHE A 22 14.84 -6.81 8.02
N TYR A 23 16.01 -7.30 7.58
CA TYR A 23 16.41 -7.20 6.18
C TYR A 23 15.46 -7.94 5.24
N LEU A 24 14.99 -9.11 5.63
CA LEU A 24 14.02 -9.87 4.84
C LEU A 24 12.68 -9.12 4.73
N ALA A 25 12.17 -8.55 5.83
CA ALA A 25 10.92 -7.77 5.82
C ALA A 25 11.03 -6.54 4.91
N ILE A 26 12.12 -5.76 5.03
CA ILE A 26 12.37 -4.60 4.18
C ILE A 26 12.51 -5.00 2.72
N PHE A 27 13.25 -6.08 2.44
CA PHE A 27 13.41 -6.60 1.09
C PHE A 27 12.05 -6.98 0.49
N LEU A 28 11.24 -7.76 1.20
CA LEU A 28 9.91 -8.15 0.74
C LEU A 28 8.99 -6.93 0.55
N MET A 29 9.07 -5.93 1.42
CA MET A 29 8.23 -4.74 1.34
C MET A 29 8.61 -3.84 0.15
N TYR A 30 9.88 -3.51 -0.02
CA TYR A 30 10.34 -2.52 -1.00
C TYR A 30 10.77 -3.11 -2.34
N ALA A 31 11.32 -4.33 -2.37
CA ALA A 31 11.76 -4.96 -3.62
C ALA A 31 10.63 -5.70 -4.34
N VAL A 32 9.65 -6.23 -3.59
CA VAL A 32 8.56 -7.05 -4.15
C VAL A 32 7.21 -6.37 -3.98
N GLY A 33 6.80 -6.08 -2.75
CA GLY A 33 5.46 -5.59 -2.44
C GLY A 33 5.13 -4.26 -3.10
N TYR A 34 5.99 -3.26 -2.92
CA TYR A 34 5.76 -1.92 -3.44
C TYR A 34 5.80 -1.84 -4.98
N PRO A 35 6.82 -2.35 -5.69
CA PRO A 35 6.86 -2.25 -7.16
C PRO A 35 5.72 -3.00 -7.83
N VAL A 36 5.41 -4.21 -7.37
CA VAL A 36 4.32 -5.03 -7.93
C VAL A 36 2.97 -4.37 -7.67
N GLY A 37 2.70 -3.92 -6.44
CA GLY A 37 1.44 -3.27 -6.09
C GLY A 37 1.25 -1.93 -6.81
N HIS A 38 2.30 -1.11 -6.84
CA HIS A 38 2.24 0.22 -7.45
C HIS A 38 2.06 0.16 -8.97
N THR A 39 2.81 -0.71 -9.66
CA THR A 39 2.68 -0.90 -11.11
C THR A 39 1.32 -1.48 -11.49
N ALA A 40 0.80 -2.45 -10.72
CA ALA A 40 -0.53 -3.01 -10.93
C ALA A 40 -1.63 -1.95 -10.73
N ALA A 41 -1.55 -1.12 -9.68
CA ALA A 41 -2.52 -0.06 -9.42
C ALA A 41 -2.55 0.99 -10.53
N ILE A 42 -1.38 1.47 -10.97
CA ILE A 42 -1.28 2.43 -12.08
C ILE A 42 -1.80 1.82 -13.38
N GLY A 43 -1.42 0.57 -13.68
CA GLY A 43 -1.85 -0.13 -14.88
C GLY A 43 -3.38 -0.34 -14.91
N LEU A 44 -3.97 -0.74 -13.78
CA LEU A 44 -5.41 -0.92 -13.66
C LEU A 44 -6.16 0.42 -13.78
N PHE A 45 -5.68 1.46 -13.12
CA PHE A 45 -6.28 2.80 -13.20
C PHE A 45 -6.21 3.36 -14.63
N SER A 46 -5.08 3.20 -15.30
CA SER A 46 -4.90 3.56 -16.72
C SER A 46 -5.92 2.84 -17.62
N LYS A 47 -6.16 1.54 -17.39
CA LYS A 47 -7.16 0.76 -18.14
C LYS A 47 -8.59 1.21 -17.90
N ILE A 48 -8.96 1.53 -16.65
CA ILE A 48 -10.30 2.03 -16.29
C ILE A 48 -10.60 3.39 -16.93
N LEU A 49 -9.55 4.17 -17.23
CA LEU A 49 -9.72 5.48 -17.85
C LEU A 49 -9.98 5.40 -19.36
N GLY A 50 -9.46 4.37 -20.05
CA GLY A 50 -9.63 4.17 -21.50
C GLY A 50 -9.49 5.44 -22.33
N LYS A 51 -10.61 5.90 -22.91
CA LYS A 51 -10.66 7.09 -23.80
C LYS A 51 -10.87 8.42 -23.07
N ARG A 52 -10.98 8.43 -21.74
CA ARG A 52 -11.15 9.64 -20.92
C ARG A 52 -9.86 10.48 -20.92
N PRO A 53 -9.90 11.77 -20.50
CA PRO A 53 -8.69 12.61 -20.40
C PRO A 53 -7.71 12.06 -19.36
N GLN A 54 -6.86 11.13 -19.80
CA GLN A 54 -5.98 10.33 -18.96
C GLN A 54 -4.91 11.19 -18.28
N GLY A 55 -4.40 12.23 -18.95
CA GLY A 55 -3.35 13.10 -18.39
C GLY A 55 -3.77 13.81 -17.09
N TYR A 56 -4.98 14.37 -17.05
CA TYR A 56 -5.48 15.03 -15.84
C TYR A 56 -5.75 14.02 -14.72
N LEU A 57 -6.45 12.92 -15.03
CA LEU A 57 -6.87 11.93 -14.03
C LEU A 57 -5.68 11.13 -13.46
N MET A 58 -4.70 10.76 -14.29
CA MET A 58 -3.43 10.21 -13.82
C MET A 58 -2.61 11.22 -13.03
N GLY A 59 -2.68 12.51 -13.39
CA GLY A 59 -2.10 13.59 -12.61
C GLY A 59 -2.67 13.66 -11.19
N VAL A 60 -4.01 13.63 -11.05
CA VAL A 60 -4.68 13.61 -9.75
C VAL A 60 -4.30 12.36 -8.95
N PHE A 61 -4.26 11.18 -9.58
CA PHE A 61 -3.79 9.95 -8.95
C PHE A 61 -2.35 10.07 -8.42
N GLY A 62 -1.45 10.64 -9.24
CA GLY A 62 -0.07 10.90 -8.85
C GLY A 62 0.06 11.89 -7.69
N SER A 63 -0.71 12.98 -7.72
CA SER A 63 -0.76 13.98 -6.64
C SER A 63 -1.27 13.39 -5.33
N ALA A 64 -2.29 12.54 -5.37
CA ALA A 64 -2.78 11.82 -4.20
C ALA A 64 -1.69 10.90 -3.59
N GLY A 65 -0.95 10.19 -4.45
CA GLY A 65 0.19 9.37 -4.02
C GLY A 65 1.34 10.20 -3.40
N SER A 66 1.57 11.42 -3.89
CA SER A 66 2.54 12.34 -3.28
C SER A 66 2.07 12.88 -1.93
N LEU A 67 0.79 13.25 -1.79
CA LEU A 67 0.21 13.66 -0.51
C LEU A 67 0.31 12.56 0.54
N ALA A 68 -0.01 11.32 0.16
CA ALA A 68 0.15 10.16 1.03
C ALA A 68 1.61 10.05 1.55
N ARG A 69 2.60 10.20 0.66
CA ARG A 69 4.03 10.14 1.04
C ARG A 69 4.48 11.24 1.99
N VAL A 70 3.73 12.34 2.14
CA VAL A 70 3.99 13.38 3.14
C VAL A 70 3.25 13.07 4.44
N ILE A 71 1.97 12.68 4.36
CA ILE A 71 1.11 12.49 5.53
C ILE A 71 1.48 11.23 6.32
N PHE A 72 1.72 10.10 5.65
CA PHE A 72 1.96 8.82 6.32
C PHE A 72 3.23 8.80 7.19
N PRO A 73 4.37 9.37 6.79
CA PRO A 73 5.54 9.47 7.67
C PRO A 73 5.30 10.34 8.90
N ILE A 74 4.55 11.44 8.75
CA ILE A 74 4.22 12.34 9.87
C ILE A 74 3.34 11.60 10.89
N LEU A 75 2.28 10.93 10.43
CA LEU A 75 1.41 10.13 11.28
C LEU A 75 2.17 8.96 11.90
N GLY A 76 3.01 8.28 11.11
CA GLY A 76 3.80 7.15 11.58
C GLY A 76 4.81 7.52 12.67
N GLY A 77 5.49 8.66 12.49
CA GLY A 77 6.38 9.21 13.51
C GLY A 77 5.65 9.51 14.82
N HIS A 78 4.48 10.13 14.74
CA HIS A 78 3.67 10.44 15.91
C HIS A 78 3.18 9.18 16.65
N ILE A 79 2.76 8.15 15.92
CA ILE A 79 2.30 6.87 16.49
C ILE A 79 3.47 6.12 17.16
N ALA A 80 4.64 6.10 16.51
CA ALA A 80 5.82 5.45 17.07
C ALA A 80 6.31 6.16 18.35
N GLU A 81 6.32 7.50 18.35
CA GLU A 81 6.78 8.31 19.48
C GLU A 81 5.85 8.22 20.70
N GLN A 82 4.53 8.13 20.48
CA GLN A 82 3.55 8.18 21.58
C GLN A 82 3.00 6.82 22.04
N LEU A 83 2.96 5.80 21.17
CA LEU A 83 2.38 4.49 21.50
C LEU A 83 3.43 3.39 21.55
N SER A 84 4.02 3.04 20.41
CA SER A 84 5.18 2.13 20.24
C SER A 84 5.41 1.79 18.77
N ASP A 85 6.57 1.20 18.46
CA ASP A 85 6.86 0.62 17.13
C ASP A 85 5.85 -0.47 16.72
N ASN A 86 5.38 -1.29 17.66
CA ASN A 86 4.37 -2.31 17.37
C ASN A 86 3.03 -1.69 16.98
N ALA A 87 2.66 -0.57 17.61
CA ALA A 87 1.46 0.18 17.25
C ALA A 87 1.57 0.75 15.83
N LEU A 88 2.75 1.24 15.44
CA LEU A 88 3.02 1.69 14.08
C LEU A 88 2.78 0.56 13.05
N PHE A 89 3.41 -0.60 13.23
CA PHE A 89 3.26 -1.72 12.29
C PHE A 89 1.84 -2.28 12.24
N SER A 90 1.16 -2.36 13.39
CA SER A 90 -0.25 -2.81 13.45
C SER A 90 -1.20 -1.84 12.72
N SER A 91 -1.00 -0.52 12.89
CA SER A 91 -1.82 0.49 12.21
C SER A 91 -1.62 0.44 10.68
N ALA A 92 -0.39 0.21 10.22
CA ALA A 92 -0.09 0.00 8.80
C ALA A 92 -0.74 -1.28 8.25
N ALA A 93 -0.69 -2.38 9.01
CA ALA A 93 -1.33 -3.64 8.63
C ALA A 93 -2.86 -3.51 8.52
N VAL A 94 -3.50 -2.81 9.46
CA VAL A 94 -4.94 -2.50 9.43
C VAL A 94 -5.29 -1.65 8.22
N PHE A 95 -4.52 -0.59 7.95
CA PHE A 95 -4.76 0.28 6.78
C PHE A 95 -4.65 -0.48 5.46
N LEU A 96 -3.62 -1.32 5.31
CA LEU A 96 -3.46 -2.18 4.15
C LEU A 96 -4.61 -3.18 4.02
N SER A 97 -5.07 -3.76 5.14
CA SER A 97 -6.19 -4.72 5.18
C SER A 97 -7.50 -4.09 4.77
N PHE A 98 -7.77 -2.90 5.26
CA PHE A 98 -8.92 -2.12 4.85
C PHE A 98 -8.87 -1.77 3.35
N SER A 99 -7.72 -1.33 2.85
CA SER A 99 -7.53 -1.06 1.42
C SER A 99 -7.74 -2.30 0.55
N ALA A 100 -7.17 -3.44 0.95
CA ALA A 100 -7.37 -4.70 0.24
C ALA A 100 -8.82 -5.16 0.27
N PHE A 101 -9.50 -5.00 1.41
CA PHE A 101 -10.91 -5.32 1.55
C PHE A 101 -11.79 -4.46 0.61
N LEU A 102 -11.56 -3.14 0.57
CA LEU A 102 -12.26 -2.25 -0.37
C LEU A 102 -12.02 -2.65 -1.83
N LEU A 103 -10.78 -3.00 -2.18
CA LEU A 103 -10.45 -3.47 -3.53
C LEU A 103 -11.14 -4.80 -3.88
N LEU A 104 -11.28 -5.71 -2.91
CA LEU A 104 -12.00 -6.96 -3.11
C LEU A 104 -13.51 -6.74 -3.28
N LEU A 105 -14.10 -5.80 -2.54
CA LEU A 105 -15.50 -5.41 -2.72
C LEU A 105 -15.74 -4.75 -4.09
N ALA A 106 -14.85 -3.85 -4.50
CA ALA A 106 -14.94 -3.17 -5.79
C ALA A 106 -14.45 -4.03 -6.97
N ARG A 107 -13.95 -5.24 -6.72
CA ARG A 107 -13.30 -6.09 -7.74
C ARG A 107 -14.19 -6.33 -8.94
N GLU A 108 -15.44 -6.74 -8.70
CA GLU A 108 -16.34 -7.12 -9.79
C GLU A 108 -16.73 -5.91 -10.64
N GLU A 109 -16.96 -4.76 -10.00
CA GLU A 109 -17.27 -3.50 -10.68
C GLU A 109 -16.08 -3.01 -11.51
N VAL A 110 -14.87 -3.06 -10.94
CA VAL A 110 -13.63 -2.67 -11.62
C VAL A 110 -13.34 -3.56 -12.82
N LEU A 111 -13.53 -4.88 -12.69
CA LEU A 111 -13.36 -5.82 -13.80
C LEU A 111 -14.40 -5.60 -14.90
N HIS A 112 -15.66 -5.34 -14.53
CA HIS A 112 -16.72 -5.06 -15.48
C HIS A 112 -16.43 -3.79 -16.29
N ILE A 113 -16.02 -2.70 -15.64
CA ILE A 113 -15.67 -1.44 -16.32
C ILE A 113 -14.46 -1.64 -17.23
N SER A 114 -13.44 -2.37 -16.78
CA SER A 114 -12.26 -2.65 -17.60
C SER A 114 -12.54 -3.51 -18.84
N GLN A 115 -13.57 -4.37 -18.81
CA GLN A 115 -13.97 -5.20 -19.97
C GLN A 115 -14.88 -4.42 -20.93
N ALA A 116 -15.68 -3.47 -20.43
CA ALA A 116 -16.63 -2.69 -21.22
C ALA A 116 -15.98 -1.61 -22.12
N GLU A 117 -14.71 -1.25 -21.87
CA GLU A 117 -13.97 -0.30 -22.72
C GLU A 117 -13.14 -0.95 -23.85
N HIS A 118 -13.21 -2.28 -24.00
CA HIS A 118 -12.69 -3.01 -25.17
C HIS A 118 -13.73 -3.08 -26.29
#